data_AF-F0WWP5-F1
#
_entry.id   AF-F0WWP5-F1
#
_cell.length_a   1.000
_cell.length_b   1.000
_cell.length_c   1.000
_cell.angle_alpha   90.00
_cell.angle_beta   90.00
_cell.angle_gamma   90.00
#
_symmetry.space_group_name_H-M   'P 1'
#
loop_
_entity.id
_entity.type
_entity.pdbx_description
1 polymer ?
#
loop_
_entity_poly.entity_id
_entity_poly.type
_entity_poly.pdbx_seq_one_letter_code
_entity_poly.pdbx_strand_id
1 'polypeptide(L)'
;MDVDFENQVLFVKVYNDKVRGCGSTTDGIMTVLAKSEHESDLNVECGTLVESHRRLDHLCYDTIIKMARDPASGIKLTDTKRESCLACSQGKQIKKVQSNNYTGKNSPIDVIGGVSCSDLKGPMLLRDRLGNRYLVNFIDHRSNYCRVFLLKTKDAAAIKFKHFLAAFERQFNCRIHVLRTDGGAEYKTLDLFCKSTEVLRQESETNDQASNGKAERMLRTIIKMVRSMVSASGLPLSYWGDAAE
;
A
#
# COMPACT_ATOMS: atom_id res chain seq x y z
N MET A 1 -16.87 -39.01 13.99
CA MET A 1 -17.98 -38.81 13.06
C MET A 1 -17.70 -37.51 12.36
N ASP A 2 -17.18 -37.68 11.16
CA ASP A 2 -16.59 -36.68 10.29
C ASP A 2 -17.63 -35.67 9.81
N VAL A 3 -17.26 -34.38 9.77
CA VAL A 3 -18.03 -33.34 9.09
C VAL A 3 -17.15 -32.85 7.96
N ASP A 4 -17.35 -33.45 6.80
CA ASP A 4 -16.81 -33.00 5.51
C ASP A 4 -17.54 -31.73 5.04
N PHE A 5 -16.73 -30.79 4.56
CA PHE A 5 -17.15 -29.60 3.82
C PHE A 5 -17.31 -29.96 2.33
N GLU A 6 -18.51 -29.80 1.76
CA GLU A 6 -18.66 -29.64 0.31
C GLU A 6 -19.90 -28.80 -0.08
N ASN A 7 -19.68 -27.90 -1.04
CA ASN A 7 -20.57 -26.86 -1.58
C ASN A 7 -21.99 -27.34 -1.99
N GLN A 8 -23.01 -26.50 -1.76
CA GLN A 8 -24.24 -26.49 -2.58
C GLN A 8 -24.69 -25.06 -2.91
N VAL A 9 -24.42 -24.64 -4.16
CA VAL A 9 -24.98 -23.44 -4.81
C VAL A 9 -26.09 -23.90 -5.76
N LEU A 10 -27.27 -23.28 -5.73
CA LEU A 10 -28.38 -23.58 -6.64
C LEU A 10 -28.55 -22.46 -7.68
N PHE A 11 -28.60 -22.85 -8.97
CA PHE A 11 -28.81 -21.95 -10.10
C PHE A 11 -30.29 -21.94 -10.53
N VAL A 12 -30.84 -20.77 -10.87
CA VAL A 12 -32.12 -20.65 -11.58
C VAL A 12 -31.92 -19.85 -12.87
N LYS A 13 -32.16 -20.49 -14.01
CA LYS A 13 -32.29 -19.85 -15.33
C LYS A 13 -33.75 -19.49 -15.56
N VAL A 14 -34.01 -18.27 -16.03
CA VAL A 14 -35.34 -17.85 -16.51
C VAL A 14 -35.26 -17.60 -18.02
N TYR A 15 -36.14 -18.26 -18.77
CA TYR A 15 -36.38 -18.05 -20.21
C TYR A 15 -37.77 -17.42 -20.40
N ASN A 16 -37.80 -16.29 -21.08
CA ASN A 16 -38.92 -15.60 -21.75
C ASN A 16 -40.27 -15.47 -21.02
N ASP A 17 -40.56 -14.23 -20.66
CA ASP A 17 -41.69 -13.73 -19.89
C ASP A 17 -43.08 -13.93 -20.50
N LYS A 18 -43.83 -14.90 -19.98
CA LYS A 18 -45.29 -14.79 -19.86
C LYS A 18 -45.80 -15.65 -18.70
N VAL A 19 -46.00 -15.05 -17.53
CA VAL A 19 -46.71 -15.69 -16.41
C VAL A 19 -47.94 -14.86 -16.01
N ARG A 20 -49.08 -15.56 -15.96
CA ARG A 20 -50.38 -15.16 -15.41
C ARG A 20 -50.43 -15.77 -14.00
N GLY A 21 -50.61 -14.97 -12.96
CA GLY A 21 -50.40 -15.38 -11.57
C GLY A 21 -51.56 -16.14 -10.92
N CYS A 22 -51.22 -17.03 -9.99
CA CYS A 22 -52.09 -17.55 -8.93
C CYS A 22 -51.19 -17.85 -7.71
N GLY A 23 -51.63 -17.48 -6.49
CA GLY A 23 -50.83 -17.55 -5.27
C GLY A 23 -51.49 -18.34 -4.13
N SER A 24 -50.68 -18.76 -3.15
CA SER A 24 -51.12 -19.27 -1.83
C SER A 24 -50.02 -19.05 -0.77
N THR A 25 -50.38 -19.15 0.51
CA THR A 25 -49.65 -18.58 1.68
C THR A 25 -49.17 -19.65 2.65
N THR A 26 -47.95 -19.52 3.21
CA THR A 26 -47.58 -19.90 4.60
C THR A 26 -46.23 -19.29 5.01
N ASP A 27 -46.11 -18.86 6.27
CA ASP A 27 -45.01 -18.09 6.92
C ASP A 27 -44.93 -16.58 6.62
N GLY A 28 -46.10 -15.94 6.57
CA GLY A 28 -46.25 -14.54 6.97
C GLY A 28 -45.88 -13.47 5.94
N ILE A 29 -45.51 -13.82 4.71
CA ILE A 29 -45.29 -12.84 3.64
C ILE A 29 -46.15 -13.20 2.42
N MET A 30 -47.14 -12.36 2.14
CA MET A 30 -47.96 -12.40 0.92
C MET A 30 -47.29 -11.52 -0.15
N THR A 31 -46.60 -12.13 -1.12
CA THR A 31 -46.06 -11.38 -2.26
C THR A 31 -47.07 -11.36 -3.40
N VAL A 32 -47.79 -10.25 -3.56
CA VAL A 32 -48.61 -9.97 -4.74
C VAL A 32 -47.71 -9.34 -5.80
N LEU A 33 -47.50 -10.03 -6.92
CA LEU A 33 -46.95 -9.41 -8.13
C LEU A 33 -48.08 -8.67 -8.85
N ALA A 34 -48.10 -7.34 -8.75
CA ALA A 34 -48.81 -6.48 -9.67
C ALA A 34 -47.89 -6.14 -10.85
N LYS A 35 -48.39 -6.34 -12.07
CA LYS A 35 -47.80 -5.77 -13.28
C LYS A 35 -48.04 -4.26 -13.28
N SER A 36 -47.01 -3.49 -13.58
CA SER A 36 -47.18 -2.22 -14.30
C SER A 36 -46.26 -2.27 -15.52
N GLU A 37 -46.87 -2.29 -16.69
CA GLU A 37 -46.22 -1.90 -17.94
C GLU A 37 -45.92 -0.41 -17.82
N HIS A 38 -44.63 -0.06 -17.73
CA HIS A 38 -44.17 1.30 -17.93
C HIS A 38 -43.10 1.25 -19.02
N GLU A 39 -43.49 1.74 -20.19
CA GLU A 39 -42.62 2.24 -21.24
C GLU A 39 -41.70 3.28 -20.58
N SER A 40 -40.45 2.91 -20.29
CA SER A 40 -39.47 3.86 -19.79
C SER A 40 -38.87 4.57 -21.00
N ASP A 41 -39.37 5.76 -21.29
CA ASP A 41 -38.56 6.79 -21.91
C ASP A 41 -37.26 6.86 -21.12
N LEU A 42 -36.18 6.30 -21.68
CA LEU A 42 -34.85 6.48 -21.10
C LEU A 42 -34.61 7.98 -21.12
N ASN A 43 -34.63 8.59 -19.94
CA ASN A 43 -34.41 10.02 -19.78
C ASN A 43 -32.94 10.29 -20.12
N VAL A 44 -32.66 10.51 -21.41
CA VAL A 44 -31.30 10.70 -21.92
C VAL A 44 -30.81 12.05 -21.42
N GLU A 45 -29.88 12.03 -20.47
CA GLU A 45 -29.20 13.26 -20.05
C GLU A 45 -28.27 13.71 -21.18
N CYS A 46 -28.69 14.78 -21.85
CA CYS A 46 -27.94 15.43 -22.91
C CYS A 46 -27.20 16.63 -22.32
N GLY A 47 -25.88 16.69 -22.49
CA GLY A 47 -25.06 17.78 -21.95
C GLY A 47 -23.62 17.75 -22.41
N THR A 48 -22.87 18.80 -22.07
CA THR A 48 -21.44 18.88 -22.38
C THR A 48 -20.63 17.95 -21.46
N LEU A 49 -19.40 17.63 -21.86
CA LEU A 49 -18.47 16.85 -21.05
C LEU A 49 -18.18 17.50 -19.69
N VAL A 50 -18.11 18.83 -19.63
CA VAL A 50 -17.86 19.59 -18.38
C VAL A 50 -19.06 19.54 -17.45
N GLU A 51 -20.28 19.62 -17.98
CA GLU A 51 -21.50 19.50 -17.17
C GLU A 51 -21.67 18.08 -16.63
N SER A 52 -21.47 17.07 -17.48
CA SER A 52 -21.50 15.66 -17.08
C SER A 52 -20.44 15.38 -16.01
N HIS A 53 -19.26 15.98 -16.13
CA HIS A 53 -18.22 15.92 -15.12
C HIS A 53 -18.65 16.52 -13.79
N ARG A 54 -19.35 17.65 -13.77
CA ARG A 54 -19.85 18.24 -12.52
C ARG A 54 -21.02 17.45 -11.93
N ARG A 55 -21.90 16.89 -12.76
CA ARG A 55 -23.08 16.11 -12.31
C ARG A 55 -22.70 14.72 -11.78
N LEU A 56 -21.71 14.08 -12.39
CA LEU A 56 -21.22 12.75 -12.01
C LEU A 56 -20.08 12.83 -10.98
N ASP A 57 -20.19 13.75 -10.01
CA ASP A 57 -19.26 13.88 -8.90
C ASP A 57 -17.78 14.01 -9.32
N HIS A 58 -17.51 14.87 -10.31
CA HIS A 58 -16.15 15.15 -10.77
C HIS A 58 -15.40 13.91 -11.29
N LEU A 59 -16.13 12.97 -11.89
CA LEU A 59 -15.56 11.79 -12.52
C LEU A 59 -14.60 12.17 -13.66
N CYS A 60 -13.54 11.40 -13.85
CA CYS A 60 -12.56 11.69 -14.91
C CYS A 60 -13.24 11.76 -16.29
N TYR A 61 -12.87 12.75 -17.11
CA TYR A 61 -13.38 12.92 -18.47
C TYR A 61 -13.29 11.63 -19.30
N ASP A 62 -12.20 10.87 -19.16
CA ASP A 62 -12.03 9.62 -19.90
C ASP A 62 -13.06 8.56 -19.49
N THR A 63 -13.48 8.54 -18.23
CA THR A 63 -14.52 7.62 -17.76
C THR A 63 -15.89 8.03 -18.30
N ILE A 64 -16.20 9.32 -18.32
CA ILE A 64 -17.48 9.84 -18.83
C ILE A 64 -17.59 9.59 -20.34
N ILE A 65 -16.51 9.81 -21.09
CA ILE A 65 -16.46 9.50 -22.53
C ILE A 65 -16.65 7.99 -22.76
N LYS A 66 -16.10 7.13 -21.90
CA LYS A 66 -16.31 5.68 -21.99
C LYS A 66 -17.75 5.30 -21.69
N MET A 67 -18.37 5.90 -20.67
CA MET A 67 -19.78 5.66 -20.33
C MET A 67 -20.71 6.09 -21.47
N ALA A 68 -20.49 7.27 -22.05
CA ALA A 68 -21.29 7.80 -23.16
C ALA A 68 -21.18 6.98 -24.47
N ARG A 69 -20.26 6.02 -24.56
CA ARG A 69 -20.20 5.06 -25.70
C ARG A 69 -21.21 3.93 -25.56
N ASP A 70 -21.69 3.67 -24.34
CA ASP A 70 -22.72 2.69 -24.07
C ASP A 70 -24.10 3.38 -24.09
N PRO A 71 -24.99 3.05 -25.06
CA PRO A 71 -26.34 3.60 -25.10
C PRO A 71 -27.18 3.30 -23.85
N ALA A 72 -26.84 2.22 -23.12
CA ALA A 72 -27.52 1.87 -21.87
C ALA A 72 -27.16 2.80 -20.70
N SER A 73 -26.09 3.60 -20.83
CA SER A 73 -25.69 4.56 -19.80
C SER A 73 -26.63 5.76 -19.67
N GLY A 74 -27.46 6.04 -20.68
CA GLY A 74 -28.34 7.21 -20.71
C GLY A 74 -27.62 8.55 -20.86
N ILE A 75 -26.31 8.55 -21.11
CA ILE A 75 -25.49 9.78 -21.22
C ILE A 75 -25.24 10.10 -22.69
N LYS A 76 -25.65 11.30 -23.13
CA LYS A 76 -25.35 11.80 -24.48
C LYS A 76 -24.53 13.09 -24.39
N LEU A 77 -23.30 13.02 -24.89
CA LEU A 77 -22.40 14.17 -24.90
C LEU A 77 -22.65 15.04 -26.15
N THR A 78 -22.92 16.33 -25.95
CA THR A 78 -23.04 17.33 -27.04
C THR A 78 -21.70 17.92 -27.43
N ASP A 79 -20.75 17.96 -26.49
CA ASP A 79 -19.39 18.46 -26.67
C ASP A 79 -18.41 17.62 -25.82
N THR A 80 -17.21 17.40 -26.35
CA THR A 80 -16.10 16.68 -25.71
C THR A 80 -14.93 17.59 -25.34
N LYS A 81 -15.10 18.91 -25.40
CA LYS A 81 -14.08 19.87 -24.99
C LYS A 81 -13.71 19.66 -23.52
N ARG A 82 -12.40 19.60 -23.27
CA ARG A 82 -11.83 19.45 -21.93
C ARG A 82 -11.49 20.83 -21.37
N GLU A 83 -12.12 21.19 -20.26
CA GLU A 83 -11.80 22.42 -19.52
C GLU A 83 -11.20 22.08 -18.16
N SER A 84 -10.35 22.97 -17.64
CA SER A 84 -9.76 22.79 -16.32
C SER A 84 -10.83 22.99 -15.23
N CYS A 85 -11.05 21.95 -14.44
CA CYS A 85 -11.96 22.04 -13.29
C CYS A 85 -11.16 22.42 -12.04
N LEU A 86 -11.34 23.65 -11.53
CA LEU A 86 -10.66 24.13 -10.31
C LEU A 86 -10.92 23.22 -9.10
N ALA A 87 -12.14 22.72 -8.94
CA ALA A 87 -12.50 21.80 -7.85
C ALA A 87 -11.72 20.47 -7.93
N CYS A 88 -11.50 19.92 -9.13
CA CYS A 88 -10.62 18.77 -9.32
C CYS A 88 -9.16 19.12 -9.09
N SER A 89 -8.70 20.27 -9.60
CA SER A 89 -7.32 20.72 -9.41
C SER A 89 -6.97 20.89 -7.93
N GLN A 90 -7.92 21.33 -7.10
CA GLN A 90 -7.75 21.48 -5.65
C GLN A 90 -7.98 20.17 -4.89
N GLY A 91 -9.05 19.43 -5.22
CA GLY A 91 -9.48 18.25 -4.47
C GLY A 91 -8.81 16.93 -4.89
N LYS A 92 -8.31 16.84 -6.12
CA LYS A 92 -7.58 15.68 -6.66
C LYS A 92 -6.10 16.01 -6.93
N GLN A 93 -5.58 17.07 -6.31
CA GLN A 93 -4.16 17.38 -6.37
C GLN A 93 -3.37 16.27 -5.70
N ILE A 94 -2.76 15.40 -6.50
CA ILE A 94 -1.75 14.47 -5.99
C ILE A 94 -0.51 15.32 -5.71
N LYS A 95 0.10 15.19 -4.52
CA LYS A 95 1.43 15.78 -4.24
C LYS A 95 2.32 15.47 -5.44
N LYS A 96 2.93 16.51 -6.03
CA LYS A 96 3.89 16.36 -7.13
C LYS A 96 4.82 15.20 -6.77
N VAL A 97 4.88 14.16 -7.60
CA VAL A 97 5.94 13.15 -7.49
C VAL A 97 7.23 13.96 -7.52
N GLN A 98 7.95 13.97 -6.40
CA GLN A 98 9.22 14.67 -6.32
C GLN A 98 10.07 14.19 -7.49
N SER A 99 10.70 15.12 -8.19
CA SER A 99 11.63 14.76 -9.25
C SER A 99 12.62 13.77 -8.65
N ASN A 100 12.68 12.57 -9.23
CA ASN A 100 13.73 11.62 -8.91
C ASN A 100 15.05 12.29 -9.29
N ASN A 101 15.67 13.04 -8.38
CA ASN A 101 17.00 13.61 -8.59
C ASN A 101 18.09 12.51 -8.59
N TYR A 102 17.67 11.23 -8.59
CA TYR A 102 18.49 10.03 -8.58
C TYR A 102 18.31 9.17 -9.84
N THR A 103 17.78 9.69 -10.95
CA THR A 103 17.67 8.97 -12.24
C THR A 103 18.76 9.38 -13.22
N GLY A 104 20.01 9.06 -12.88
CA GLY A 104 21.13 9.03 -13.83
C GLY A 104 21.63 7.59 -13.96
N LYS A 105 22.19 7.22 -15.12
CA LYS A 105 22.77 5.86 -15.37
C LYS A 105 23.81 5.40 -14.33
N ASN A 106 24.34 6.32 -13.52
CA ASN A 106 25.32 6.08 -12.45
C ASN A 106 24.83 6.56 -11.07
N SER A 107 23.51 6.59 -10.84
CA SER A 107 22.98 6.98 -9.53
C SER A 107 23.46 5.99 -8.46
N PRO A 108 23.91 6.46 -7.27
CA PRO A 108 24.25 5.56 -6.17
C PRO A 108 23.12 4.58 -5.82
N ILE A 109 21.88 4.94 -6.11
CA ILE A 109 20.66 4.13 -5.91
C ILE A 109 20.63 2.86 -6.79
N ASP A 110 21.34 2.88 -7.93
CA ASP A 110 21.36 1.79 -8.92
C ASP A 110 22.55 0.83 -8.75
N VAL A 111 23.42 1.09 -7.77
CA VAL A 111 24.61 0.28 -7.45
C VAL A 111 24.39 -0.49 -6.14
N ILE A 112 24.78 -1.76 -6.09
CA ILE A 112 24.75 -2.54 -4.84
C ILE A 112 25.73 -1.92 -3.85
N GLY A 113 25.26 -1.56 -2.66
CA GLY A 113 26.04 -0.82 -1.67
C GLY A 113 26.08 0.68 -1.93
N GLY A 114 25.54 1.18 -3.04
CA GLY A 114 25.55 2.63 -3.28
C GLY A 114 24.66 3.39 -2.29
N VAL A 115 23.46 2.87 -1.99
CA VAL A 115 22.57 3.44 -0.95
C VAL A 115 21.96 2.34 -0.10
N SER A 116 22.21 2.39 1.20
CA SER A 116 21.51 1.59 2.21
C SER A 116 20.52 2.48 2.96
N CYS A 117 19.27 2.03 3.12
CA CYS A 117 18.23 2.71 3.88
C CYS A 117 17.98 1.96 5.20
N SER A 118 17.69 2.69 6.27
CA SER A 118 17.41 2.14 7.60
C SER A 118 16.14 2.75 8.19
N ASP A 119 15.34 1.91 8.83
CA ASP A 119 14.18 2.34 9.60
C ASP A 119 14.10 1.57 10.93
N LEU A 120 13.66 2.26 11.98
CA LEU A 120 13.56 1.72 13.34
C LEU A 120 12.11 1.73 13.80
N LYS A 121 11.58 0.54 14.11
CA LYS A 121 10.27 0.41 14.75
C LYS A 121 10.39 0.12 16.24
N GLY A 122 9.73 0.94 17.04
CA GLY A 122 9.43 0.64 18.44
C GLY A 122 9.26 1.89 19.30
N PRO A 123 9.02 1.72 20.61
CA PRO A 123 8.94 0.44 21.31
C PRO A 123 7.72 -0.39 20.90
N MET A 124 7.88 -1.70 20.82
CA MET A 124 6.76 -2.64 20.69
C MET A 124 5.95 -2.66 22.00
N LEU A 125 4.65 -2.89 21.87
CA LEU A 125 3.73 -2.95 23.02
C LEU A 125 4.15 -4.01 24.04
N LEU A 126 4.59 -5.18 23.56
CA LEU A 126 5.07 -6.28 24.39
C LEU A 126 6.55 -6.55 24.10
N ARG A 127 7.31 -6.86 25.16
CA ARG A 127 8.67 -7.39 25.02
C ARG A 127 8.60 -8.79 24.42
N ASP A 128 9.58 -9.14 23.60
CA ASP A 128 9.75 -10.54 23.25
C ASP A 128 10.32 -11.33 24.45
N ARG A 129 10.49 -12.65 24.28
CA ARG A 129 11.05 -13.53 25.31
C ARG A 129 12.48 -13.17 25.73
N LEU A 130 13.26 -12.52 24.85
CA LEU A 130 14.65 -12.12 25.08
C LEU A 130 14.77 -10.68 25.62
N GLY A 131 13.64 -9.99 25.82
CA GLY A 131 13.54 -8.63 26.33
C GLY A 131 13.75 -7.54 25.29
N ASN A 132 13.76 -7.87 23.99
CA ASN A 132 13.80 -6.91 22.90
C ASN A 132 12.49 -6.12 22.82
N ARG A 133 12.60 -4.88 22.35
CA ARG A 133 11.48 -3.93 22.20
C ARG A 133 11.50 -3.16 20.90
N TYR A 134 12.57 -3.25 20.11
CA TYR A 134 12.70 -2.54 18.86
C TYR A 134 13.16 -3.48 17.77
N LEU A 135 12.82 -3.13 16.55
CA LEU A 135 13.19 -3.86 15.35
C LEU A 135 13.73 -2.83 14.36
N VAL A 136 14.98 -3.01 13.92
CA VAL A 136 15.63 -2.17 12.91
C VAL A 136 15.87 -3.00 11.66
N ASN A 137 15.64 -2.42 10.49
CA ASN A 137 16.07 -3.03 9.24
C ASN A 137 17.11 -2.17 8.53
N PHE A 138 18.04 -2.82 7.85
CA PHE A 138 18.92 -2.20 6.87
C PHE A 138 18.63 -2.83 5.52
N ILE A 139 18.33 -2.02 4.52
CA ILE A 139 17.99 -2.48 3.17
C ILE A 139 18.85 -1.78 2.12
N ASP A 140 19.48 -2.57 1.27
CA ASP A 140 20.17 -2.03 0.10
C ASP A 140 19.17 -1.61 -0.98
N HIS A 141 19.34 -0.40 -1.52
CA HIS A 141 18.41 0.18 -2.46
C HIS A 141 18.40 -0.57 -3.81
N ARG A 142 19.54 -1.10 -4.27
CA ARG A 142 19.60 -1.78 -5.56
C ARG A 142 19.15 -3.23 -5.49
N SER A 143 19.75 -4.02 -4.60
CA SER A 143 19.54 -5.47 -4.52
C SER A 143 18.27 -5.88 -3.78
N ASN A 144 17.64 -4.96 -3.03
CA ASN A 144 16.60 -5.27 -2.04
C ASN A 144 17.08 -6.19 -0.91
N TYR A 145 18.38 -6.46 -0.79
CA TYR A 145 18.91 -7.21 0.33
C TYR A 145 18.56 -6.49 1.62
N CYS A 146 17.84 -7.17 2.50
CA CYS A 146 17.36 -6.62 3.75
C CYS A 146 17.82 -7.51 4.90
N ARG A 147 18.34 -6.88 5.95
CA ARG A 147 18.64 -7.56 7.21
C ARG A 147 17.94 -6.87 8.36
N VAL A 148 17.27 -7.67 9.18
CA VAL A 148 16.55 -7.23 10.37
C VAL A 148 17.38 -7.54 11.61
N PHE A 149 17.29 -6.67 12.61
CA PHE A 149 17.84 -6.92 13.93
C PHE A 149 16.84 -6.55 15.03
N LEU A 150 16.79 -7.39 16.05
CA LEU A 150 16.05 -7.15 17.29
C LEU A 150 16.93 -6.40 18.29
N LEU A 151 16.36 -5.41 18.97
CA LEU A 151 17.08 -4.55 19.91
C LEU A 151 16.32 -4.39 21.23
N LYS A 152 17.08 -4.32 22.33
CA LYS A 152 16.54 -3.98 23.67
C LYS A 152 16.37 -2.47 23.88
N THR A 153 17.24 -1.66 23.26
CA THR A 153 17.25 -0.19 23.31
C THR A 153 17.44 0.38 21.91
N LYS A 154 17.01 1.63 21.69
CA LYS A 154 17.17 2.31 20.40
C LYS A 154 18.64 2.50 20.02
N ASP A 155 19.49 2.85 20.99
CA ASP A 155 20.91 3.14 20.77
C ASP A 155 21.72 1.91 20.29
N ALA A 156 21.19 0.70 20.48
CA ALA A 156 21.80 -0.52 19.95
C ALA A 156 21.73 -0.59 18.41
N ALA A 157 20.88 0.21 17.75
CA ALA A 157 20.79 0.27 16.29
C ALA A 157 22.14 0.65 15.66
N ALA A 158 22.87 1.59 16.27
CA ALA A 158 24.18 2.01 15.81
C ALA A 158 25.20 0.85 15.83
N ILE A 159 25.19 0.03 16.88
CA ILE A 159 26.06 -1.15 17.01
C ILE A 159 25.70 -2.18 15.93
N LYS A 160 24.40 -2.44 15.72
CA LYS A 160 23.95 -3.38 14.68
C LYS A 160 24.30 -2.89 13.28
N PHE A 161 24.29 -1.59 13.01
CA PHE A 161 24.73 -1.05 11.73
C PHE A 161 26.21 -1.39 11.46
N LYS A 162 27.11 -1.27 12.45
CA LYS A 162 28.53 -1.65 12.27
C LYS A 162 28.68 -3.12 11.86
N HIS A 163 27.90 -4.00 12.50
CA HIS A 163 27.88 -5.43 12.18
C HIS A 163 27.30 -5.69 10.79
N PHE A 164 26.24 -4.96 10.42
CA PHE A 164 25.65 -5.03 9.09
C PHE A 164 26.64 -4.59 8.01
N LEU A 165 27.31 -3.44 8.19
CA LEU A 165 28.31 -2.91 7.26
C LEU A 165 29.39 -3.94 6.98
N ALA A 166 30.08 -4.44 8.01
CA ALA A 166 31.16 -5.41 7.85
C ALA A 166 30.70 -6.73 7.20
N ALA A 167 29.49 -7.20 7.52
CA ALA A 167 28.94 -8.41 6.92
C ALA A 167 28.55 -8.19 5.45
N PHE A 168 27.89 -7.07 5.14
CA PHE A 168 27.43 -6.72 3.81
C PHE A 168 28.60 -6.52 2.84
N GLU A 169 29.59 -5.73 3.24
CA GLU A 169 30.75 -5.43 2.39
C GLU A 169 31.56 -6.69 2.08
N ARG A 170 31.70 -7.59 3.05
CA ARG A 170 32.37 -8.89 2.83
C ARG A 170 31.55 -9.84 1.97
N GLN A 171 30.22 -9.83 2.10
CA GLN A 171 29.33 -10.72 1.35
C GLN A 171 29.23 -10.31 -0.13
N PHE A 172 29.08 -9.01 -0.39
CA PHE A 172 28.88 -8.49 -1.75
C PHE A 172 30.17 -7.98 -2.40
N ASN A 173 31.29 -8.01 -1.66
CA ASN A 173 32.59 -7.49 -2.10
C ASN A 173 32.49 -6.05 -2.64
N CYS A 174 31.71 -5.21 -1.94
CA CYS A 174 31.47 -3.81 -2.30
C CYS A 174 31.50 -2.94 -1.02
N ARG A 175 31.45 -1.61 -1.17
CA ARG A 175 31.36 -0.69 -0.04
C ARG A 175 29.99 -0.06 0.05
N ILE A 176 29.56 0.24 1.28
CA ILE A 176 28.37 1.08 1.47
C ILE A 176 28.78 2.55 1.35
N HIS A 177 28.22 3.26 0.37
CA HIS A 177 28.56 4.68 0.15
C HIS A 177 27.67 5.63 0.93
N VAL A 178 26.36 5.38 0.95
CA VAL A 178 25.38 6.25 1.62
C VAL A 178 24.51 5.44 2.56
N LEU A 179 24.40 5.89 3.81
CA LEU A 179 23.38 5.43 4.75
C LEU A 179 22.27 6.48 4.85
N ARG A 180 21.05 6.10 4.49
CA ARG A 180 19.83 6.90 4.72
C ARG A 180 19.13 6.44 5.98
N THR A 181 18.88 7.37 6.89
CA THR A 181 18.07 7.13 8.08
C THR A 181 16.94 8.15 8.15
N ASP A 182 15.86 7.85 8.85
CA ASP A 182 15.02 8.93 9.37
C ASP A 182 15.86 9.76 10.36
N GLY A 183 15.52 11.04 10.56
CA GLY A 183 16.28 11.97 11.43
C GLY A 183 16.23 11.62 12.93
N GLY A 184 16.05 10.34 13.28
CA GLY A 184 15.98 9.84 14.64
C GLY A 184 17.30 10.06 15.40
N ALA A 185 17.18 10.46 16.67
CA ALA A 185 18.33 10.73 17.53
C ALA A 185 19.17 9.48 17.82
N GLU A 186 18.60 8.28 17.67
CA GLU A 186 19.24 6.97 17.81
C GLU A 186 20.48 6.78 16.93
N TYR A 187 20.59 7.54 15.85
CA TYR A 187 21.67 7.43 14.88
C TYR A 187 22.74 8.52 15.07
N LYS A 188 22.62 9.44 16.04
CA LYS A 188 23.67 10.46 16.31
C LYS A 188 25.02 9.85 16.64
N THR A 189 25.04 8.69 17.30
CA THR A 189 26.28 7.95 17.59
C THR A 189 26.91 7.33 16.34
N LEU A 190 26.17 7.22 15.23
CA LEU A 190 26.70 6.78 13.94
C LEU A 190 27.52 7.85 13.24
N ASP A 191 27.39 9.13 13.57
CA ASP A 191 28.09 10.19 12.83
C ASP A 191 29.61 10.03 12.87
N LEU A 192 30.15 9.75 14.06
CA LEU A 192 31.59 9.50 14.23
C LEU A 192 32.03 8.24 13.48
N PHE A 193 31.20 7.18 13.52
CA PHE A 193 31.51 5.94 12.84
C PHE A 193 31.48 6.10 11.32
N CYS A 194 30.42 6.71 10.78
CA CYS A 194 30.24 6.97 9.36
C CYS A 194 31.40 7.83 8.81
N LYS A 195 31.85 8.84 9.57
CA LYS A 195 33.05 9.62 9.23
C LYS A 195 34.31 8.76 9.16
N SER A 196 34.50 7.84 10.11
CA SER A 196 35.67 6.95 10.13
C SER A 196 35.67 5.88 9.03
N THR A 197 34.50 5.49 8.54
CA THR A 197 34.34 4.48 7.49
C THR A 197 34.02 5.07 6.12
N GLU A 198 34.11 6.40 5.98
CA GLU A 198 33.80 7.13 4.75
C GLU A 198 32.37 6.89 4.21
N VAL A 199 31.43 6.50 5.09
CA VAL A 199 30.02 6.35 4.75
C VAL A 199 29.35 7.71 4.88
N LEU A 200 28.70 8.19 3.83
CA LEU A 200 27.92 9.42 3.89
C LEU A 200 26.59 9.14 4.58
N ARG A 201 26.32 9.82 5.69
CA ARG A 201 25.01 9.77 6.33
C ARG A 201 24.09 10.84 5.74
N GLN A 202 22.94 10.42 5.23
CA GLN A 202 21.88 11.31 4.74
C GLN A 202 20.64 11.11 5.63
N GLU A 203 20.25 12.15 6.35
CA GLU A 203 18.98 12.13 7.09
C GLU A 203 17.85 12.50 6.13
N SER A 204 16.78 11.72 6.11
CA SER A 204 15.59 12.08 5.35
C SER A 204 14.97 13.33 5.95
N GLU A 205 14.91 14.41 5.16
CA GLU A 205 14.16 15.60 5.52
C GLU A 205 12.68 15.24 5.70
N THR A 206 11.99 15.94 6.60
CA THR A 206 10.55 15.75 6.87
C THR A 206 9.67 15.83 5.62
N ASN A 207 10.20 16.44 4.54
CA ASN A 207 9.54 16.61 3.26
C ASN A 207 9.95 15.58 2.18
N ASP A 208 10.96 14.74 2.38
CA ASP A 208 11.39 13.69 1.44
C ASP A 208 11.18 12.28 2.04
N GLN A 209 9.91 11.99 2.35
CA GLN A 209 9.45 10.66 2.79
C GLN A 209 9.66 9.59 1.71
N ALA A 210 9.87 9.99 0.45
CA ALA A 210 10.15 9.05 -0.64
C ALA A 210 11.52 8.40 -0.49
N SER A 211 12.53 9.15 -0.01
CA SER A 211 13.93 8.69 0.10
C SER A 211 14.14 7.51 1.06
N ASN A 212 13.42 7.45 2.20
CA ASN A 212 13.45 6.31 3.14
C ASN A 212 12.25 5.37 3.02
N GLY A 213 11.30 5.67 2.12
CA GLY A 213 10.07 4.90 1.96
C GLY A 213 10.30 3.43 1.63
N LYS A 214 11.48 3.06 1.12
CA LYS A 214 11.85 1.66 0.88
C LYS A 214 12.08 0.87 2.18
N ALA A 215 12.88 1.40 3.12
CA ALA A 215 13.10 0.76 4.41
C ALA A 215 11.80 0.67 5.20
N GLU A 216 11.01 1.75 5.22
CA GLU A 216 9.73 1.80 5.93
C GLU A 216 8.72 0.78 5.36
N ARG A 217 8.57 0.70 4.03
CA ARG A 217 7.71 -0.29 3.37
C ARG A 217 8.11 -1.73 3.71
N MET A 218 9.41 -2.01 3.66
CA MET A 218 9.92 -3.34 3.98
C MET A 218 9.66 -3.67 5.46
N LEU A 219 9.97 -2.74 6.37
CA LEU A 219 9.78 -2.92 7.80
C LEU A 219 8.31 -3.17 8.15
N ARG A 220 7.38 -2.40 7.56
CA ARG A 220 5.93 -2.64 7.71
C ARG A 220 5.51 -4.01 7.20
N THR A 221 6.08 -4.49 6.09
CA THR A 221 5.77 -5.81 5.53
C THR A 221 6.22 -6.91 6.47
N ILE A 222 7.45 -6.82 6.98
CA ILE A 222 8.02 -7.78 7.94
C ILE A 222 7.16 -7.84 9.21
N ILE A 223 6.77 -6.70 9.77
CA ILE A 223 5.90 -6.67 10.96
C ILE A 223 4.54 -7.32 10.70
N LYS A 224 3.96 -7.14 9.50
CA LYS A 224 2.70 -7.81 9.13
C LYS A 224 2.89 -9.33 9.05
N MET A 225 4.00 -9.79 8.48
CA MET A 225 4.34 -11.22 8.41
C MET A 225 4.53 -11.81 9.80
N VAL A 226 5.32 -11.15 10.66
CA VAL A 226 5.54 -11.54 12.07
C VAL A 226 4.21 -11.70 12.80
N ARG A 227 3.32 -10.71 12.70
CA ARG A 227 1.99 -10.78 13.32
C ARG A 227 1.16 -11.95 12.80
N SER A 228 1.21 -12.19 11.49
CA SER A 228 0.47 -13.29 10.86
C SER A 228 1.02 -14.65 11.31
N MET A 229 2.34 -14.82 11.37
CA MET A 229 2.99 -16.06 11.83
C MET A 229 2.69 -16.35 13.29
N VAL A 230 2.81 -15.33 14.16
CA VAL A 230 2.48 -15.48 15.58
C VAL A 230 1.00 -15.84 15.74
N SER A 231 0.10 -15.15 15.03
CA SER A 231 -1.33 -15.45 15.07
C SER A 231 -1.65 -16.86 14.58
N ALA A 232 -1.00 -17.32 13.50
CA ALA A 232 -1.23 -18.65 12.94
C ALA A 232 -0.68 -19.78 13.82
N SER A 233 0.41 -19.53 14.53
CA SER A 233 1.02 -20.52 15.44
C SER A 233 0.26 -20.73 16.75
N GLY A 234 -0.68 -19.83 17.10
CA GLY A 234 -1.36 -19.83 18.39
C GLY A 234 -0.44 -19.50 19.58
N LEU A 235 0.81 -19.06 19.31
CA LEU A 235 1.76 -18.68 20.35
C LEU A 235 1.44 -17.29 20.91
N PRO A 236 1.78 -17.02 22.18
CA PRO A 236 1.68 -15.69 22.77
C PRO A 236 2.44 -14.63 21.97
N LEU A 237 1.98 -13.37 22.00
CA LEU A 237 2.66 -12.28 21.30
C LEU A 237 4.14 -12.12 21.69
N SER A 238 4.57 -12.57 22.87
CA SER A 238 5.98 -12.55 23.28
C SER A 238 6.92 -13.31 22.34
N TYR A 239 6.41 -14.18 21.47
CA TYR A 239 7.19 -14.89 20.44
C TYR A 239 7.41 -14.05 19.16
N TRP A 240 6.99 -12.78 19.14
CA TRP A 240 7.19 -11.91 17.96
C TRP A 240 8.66 -11.76 17.56
N GLY A 241 9.58 -11.82 18.53
CA GLY A 241 11.03 -11.80 18.27
C GLY A 241 11.48 -13.04 17.51
N ASP A 242 11.09 -14.22 18.00
CA ASP A 242 11.41 -15.50 17.35
C ASP A 242 10.84 -15.60 15.92
N ALA A 243 9.69 -14.97 15.66
CA ALA A 243 9.08 -14.91 14.33
C ALA A 243 9.70 -13.85 13.40
N ALA A 244 10.50 -12.92 13.92
CA ALA A 244 11.10 -11.84 13.16
C ALA A 244 12.55 -12.11 12.73
N GLU A 245 13.19 -13.12 13.31
CA GLU A 245 14.53 -13.62 13.00
C GLU A 245 14.47 -14.72 11.93
#